data_AF-A0A1G3QW26-F1
#
_entry.id   AF-A0A1G3QW26-F1
#
_cell.length_a   1.000
_cell.length_b   1.000
_cell.length_c   1.000
_cell.angle_alpha   90.00
_cell.angle_beta   90.00
_cell.angle_gamma   90.00
#
_symmetry.space_group_name_H-M   'P 1'
#
loop_
_entity.id
_entity.type
_entity.pdbx_description
1 polymer ?
#
loop_
_entity_poly.entity_id
_entity_poly.type
_entity_poly.pdbx_seq_one_letter_code
_entity_poly.pdbx_strand_id
1 'polypeptide(L)'
;MAKKETAPEKQSAVNEEKARALEAARLAIEKQFGKGSLMKLGESVPRTDVDIIPSGSILLDAALGVGGYPKGRVVEIYGPESSGKTTLALHAISETQKMGGIAAFIDAEHALDPVYAKNLGVNVDELWVSQPDTGEQALEIVESLVRSGAMDCIVVDSVAALTPRAEIEGEMGDSHVGLQARLMSQALRKLTGALSKSKTCLIFINQIRMKIGVMFGNPETTTGGLALKFYSTIRLEVRKVESISHGQDDVVGNKIRVKVVKNKIAPPFRKAEMDLMFGKGISASGSLLDAAVQNGVVEKAGSWFSYGKERIGQGAENARTFLEANPPVMAEIEAKVREIIFPKPGSGAGDAPAAAAPATAPAAGPIRAKPAPQPAGKAIEEGDGKDEF
;
A
#
# COMPACT_ATOMS: atom_id res chain seq x y z
N MET A 1 19.71 -72.30 4.04
CA MET A 1 18.58 -71.95 3.15
C MET A 1 18.36 -70.45 3.22
N ALA A 2 18.46 -69.77 2.08
CA ALA A 2 18.49 -68.32 1.96
C ALA A 2 17.11 -67.69 2.21
N LYS A 3 17.04 -66.64 3.04
CA LYS A 3 15.98 -65.63 2.98
C LYS A 3 16.51 -64.44 2.19
N LYS A 4 15.97 -64.29 0.99
CA LYS A 4 16.24 -63.20 0.05
C LYS A 4 15.41 -61.98 0.50
N GLU A 5 16.06 -60.89 0.87
CA GLU A 5 15.43 -59.59 1.04
C GLU A 5 14.98 -59.07 -0.34
N THR A 6 13.67 -59.06 -0.59
CA THR A 6 13.05 -58.49 -1.79
C THR A 6 12.17 -57.31 -1.39
N ALA A 7 12.75 -56.12 -1.20
CA ALA A 7 12.00 -54.91 -0.86
C ALA A 7 12.45 -53.57 -1.48
N PRO A 8 13.62 -53.37 -2.14
CA PRO A 8 13.91 -52.06 -2.75
C PRO A 8 13.38 -51.87 -4.19
N GLU A 9 13.28 -52.92 -5.01
CA GLU A 9 13.00 -52.78 -6.46
C GLU A 9 11.54 -52.47 -6.83
N LYS A 10 10.56 -52.96 -6.06
CA LYS A 10 9.14 -52.71 -6.37
C LYS A 10 8.72 -51.27 -6.07
N GLN A 11 9.38 -50.61 -5.12
CA GLN A 11 9.01 -49.27 -4.68
C GLN A 11 9.62 -48.18 -5.58
N SER A 12 10.79 -48.44 -6.17
CA SER A 12 11.38 -47.61 -7.22
C SER A 12 10.58 -47.69 -8.53
N ALA A 13 10.19 -48.88 -8.96
CA ALA A 13 9.40 -49.08 -10.18
C ALA A 13 8.02 -48.38 -10.13
N VAL A 14 7.32 -48.43 -9.00
CA VAL A 14 6.04 -47.73 -8.79
C VAL A 14 6.22 -46.19 -8.78
N ASN A 15 7.37 -45.70 -8.30
CA ASN A 15 7.69 -44.27 -8.37
C ASN A 15 8.04 -43.83 -9.81
N GLU A 16 8.69 -44.68 -10.60
CA GLU A 16 8.96 -44.39 -12.02
C GLU A 16 7.69 -44.37 -12.87
N GLU A 17 6.75 -45.31 -12.65
CA GLU A 17 5.44 -45.28 -13.33
C GLU A 17 4.63 -44.03 -12.96
N LYS A 18 4.61 -43.66 -11.68
CA LYS A 18 3.97 -42.41 -11.23
C LYS A 18 4.63 -41.17 -11.82
N ALA A 19 5.96 -41.14 -11.90
CA ALA A 19 6.70 -40.04 -12.51
C ALA A 19 6.41 -39.92 -14.02
N ARG A 20 6.37 -41.03 -14.75
CA ARG A 20 6.01 -41.04 -16.18
C ARG A 20 4.57 -40.60 -16.41
N ALA A 21 3.62 -41.08 -15.61
CA ALA A 21 2.22 -40.66 -15.69
C ALA A 21 2.06 -39.16 -15.38
N LEU A 22 2.81 -38.66 -14.38
CA LEU A 22 2.82 -37.24 -14.03
C LEU A 22 3.42 -36.37 -15.14
N GLU A 23 4.52 -36.79 -15.78
CA GLU A 23 5.09 -36.06 -16.92
C GLU A 23 4.19 -36.09 -18.15
N ALA A 24 3.54 -37.23 -18.45
CA ALA A 24 2.55 -37.29 -19.52
C ALA A 24 1.36 -36.36 -19.27
N ALA A 25 0.86 -36.33 -18.02
CA ALA A 25 -0.17 -35.38 -17.61
C ALA A 25 0.31 -33.92 -17.71
N ARG A 26 1.54 -33.63 -17.27
CA ARG A 26 2.15 -32.30 -17.39
C ARG A 26 2.21 -31.83 -18.85
N LEU A 27 2.69 -32.68 -19.75
CA LEU A 27 2.78 -32.38 -21.19
C LEU A 27 1.39 -32.21 -21.83
N ALA A 28 0.41 -33.03 -21.43
CA ALA A 28 -0.97 -32.87 -21.90
C ALA A 28 -1.57 -31.53 -21.45
N ILE A 29 -1.36 -31.16 -20.19
CA ILE A 29 -1.80 -29.88 -19.62
C ILE A 29 -1.08 -28.71 -20.33
N GLU A 30 0.24 -28.78 -20.55
CA GLU A 30 0.98 -27.73 -21.28
C GLU A 30 0.55 -27.61 -22.75
N LYS A 31 0.22 -28.72 -23.41
CA LYS A 31 -0.30 -28.71 -24.78
C LYS A 31 -1.68 -28.07 -24.85
N GLN A 32 -2.54 -28.30 -23.85
CA GLN A 32 -3.90 -27.80 -23.83
C GLN A 32 -4.00 -26.34 -23.33
N PHE A 33 -3.16 -25.94 -22.37
CA PHE A 33 -3.28 -24.66 -21.66
C PHE A 33 -2.06 -23.73 -21.82
N GLY A 34 -1.05 -24.16 -22.57
CA GLY A 34 0.18 -23.40 -22.85
C GLY A 34 1.35 -23.77 -21.95
N LYS A 35 2.58 -23.46 -22.39
CA LYS A 35 3.80 -23.68 -21.60
C LYS A 35 3.71 -22.97 -20.25
N GLY A 36 4.10 -23.64 -19.17
CA GLY A 36 4.08 -23.08 -17.81
C GLY A 36 2.73 -23.14 -17.10
N SER A 37 1.72 -23.81 -17.68
CA SER A 37 0.42 -24.06 -17.03
C SER A 37 0.51 -24.97 -15.81
N LEU A 38 1.54 -25.81 -15.71
CA LEU A 38 1.85 -26.65 -14.56
C LEU A 38 3.36 -26.77 -14.39
N MET A 39 3.90 -26.21 -13.30
CA MET A 39 5.32 -26.21 -12.98
C MET A 39 5.54 -26.59 -11.52
N LYS A 40 6.72 -27.12 -11.18
CA LYS A 40 7.08 -27.26 -9.76
C LYS A 40 7.33 -25.89 -9.16
N LEU A 41 6.91 -25.71 -7.91
CA LEU A 41 7.05 -24.44 -7.18
C LEU A 41 8.52 -23.99 -7.00
N GLY A 42 9.48 -24.92 -7.06
CA GLY A 42 10.92 -24.60 -7.03
C GLY A 42 11.55 -24.36 -8.41
N GLU A 43 10.84 -24.68 -9.49
CA GLU A 43 11.25 -24.42 -10.89
C GLU A 43 10.67 -23.10 -11.41
N SER A 44 9.64 -22.54 -10.75
CA SER A 44 9.23 -21.15 -10.95
C SER A 44 10.30 -20.21 -10.40
N VAL A 45 10.56 -19.12 -11.13
CA VAL A 45 11.45 -18.00 -10.78
C VAL A 45 11.44 -17.77 -9.26
N PRO A 46 12.61 -17.62 -8.61
CA PRO A 46 12.72 -17.42 -7.17
C PRO A 46 11.67 -16.43 -6.65
N ARG A 47 11.10 -16.67 -5.46
CA ARG A 47 10.12 -15.79 -4.79
C ARG A 47 10.57 -14.32 -4.64
N THR A 48 11.83 -14.03 -4.96
CA THR A 48 12.52 -12.74 -4.88
C THR A 48 12.45 -11.85 -6.13
N ASP A 49 12.00 -12.32 -7.30
CA ASP A 49 11.95 -11.48 -8.52
C ASP A 49 10.51 -11.04 -8.86
N VAL A 50 9.85 -10.36 -7.92
CA VAL A 50 8.66 -9.58 -8.27
C VAL A 50 9.15 -8.23 -8.77
N ASP A 51 8.93 -7.94 -10.04
CA ASP A 51 9.23 -6.60 -10.59
C ASP A 51 8.48 -5.54 -9.77
N ILE A 52 9.16 -4.46 -9.38
CA ILE A 52 8.58 -3.39 -8.55
C ILE A 52 8.65 -2.04 -9.26
N ILE A 53 7.78 -1.13 -8.81
CA ILE A 53 7.81 0.30 -9.08
C ILE A 53 8.13 0.99 -7.75
N PRO A 54 9.24 1.74 -7.62
CA PRO A 54 9.55 2.48 -6.40
C PRO A 54 8.40 3.39 -5.97
N SER A 55 8.24 3.62 -4.68
CA SER A 55 7.12 4.42 -4.18
C SER A 55 7.37 5.93 -4.17
N GLY A 56 8.57 6.38 -4.58
CA GLY A 56 9.05 7.75 -4.39
C GLY A 56 9.53 8.05 -2.95
N SER A 57 9.53 7.06 -2.06
CA SER A 57 10.05 7.19 -0.69
C SER A 57 10.68 5.90 -0.20
N ILE A 58 11.96 5.96 0.16
CA ILE A 58 12.71 4.81 0.68
C ILE A 58 12.09 4.23 1.96
N LEU A 59 11.43 5.07 2.77
CA LEU A 59 10.75 4.61 3.99
C LEU A 59 9.52 3.76 3.66
N LEU A 60 8.76 4.12 2.63
CA LEU A 60 7.62 3.32 2.18
C LEU A 60 8.09 2.08 1.42
N ASP A 61 9.13 2.18 0.58
CA ASP A 61 9.77 1.01 -0.04
C ASP A 61 10.18 -0.03 1.04
N ALA A 62 10.80 0.43 2.14
CA ALA A 62 11.19 -0.41 3.27
C ALA A 62 9.98 -1.02 4.00
N ALA A 63 8.90 -0.24 4.18
CA ALA A 63 7.67 -0.72 4.79
C ALA A 63 6.94 -1.76 3.91
N LEU A 64 7.01 -1.61 2.58
CA LEU A 64 6.50 -2.58 1.60
C LEU A 64 7.32 -3.87 1.61
N GLY A 65 8.60 -3.80 1.98
CA GLY A 65 9.50 -4.93 2.20
C GLY A 65 10.06 -5.56 0.92
N VAL A 66 9.52 -5.21 -0.24
CA VAL A 66 10.01 -5.63 -1.57
C VAL A 66 10.60 -4.46 -2.37
N GLY A 67 10.70 -3.27 -1.77
CA GLY A 67 11.31 -2.11 -2.42
C GLY A 67 10.37 -1.25 -3.28
N GLY A 68 9.07 -1.56 -3.32
CA GLY A 68 8.09 -0.78 -4.07
C GLY A 68 6.76 -1.47 -4.30
N TYR A 69 5.95 -0.92 -5.19
CA TYR A 69 4.68 -1.49 -5.63
C TYR A 69 4.91 -2.66 -6.59
N PRO A 70 4.32 -3.84 -6.34
CA PRO A 70 4.54 -5.00 -7.20
C PRO A 70 3.81 -4.87 -8.54
N LYS A 71 4.55 -5.04 -9.63
CA LYS A 71 4.01 -5.18 -10.98
C LYS A 71 3.19 -6.47 -11.13
N GLY A 72 2.20 -6.41 -12.01
CA GLY A 72 1.25 -7.49 -12.28
C GLY A 72 0.28 -7.81 -11.15
N ARG A 73 0.10 -6.87 -10.21
CA ARG A 73 -0.72 -7.04 -9.01
C ARG A 73 -1.63 -5.85 -8.78
N VAL A 74 -2.66 -6.07 -7.98
CA VAL A 74 -3.56 -5.01 -7.49
C VAL A 74 -3.05 -4.45 -6.18
N VAL A 75 -3.00 -3.12 -6.06
CA VAL A 75 -2.72 -2.35 -4.86
C VAL A 75 -3.93 -1.48 -4.54
N GLU A 76 -4.29 -1.36 -3.27
CA GLU A 76 -5.31 -0.42 -2.82
C GLU A 76 -4.69 0.60 -1.87
N ILE A 77 -4.92 1.88 -2.14
CA ILE A 77 -4.53 3.00 -1.27
C ILE A 77 -5.81 3.66 -0.78
N TYR A 78 -6.05 3.60 0.53
CA TYR A 78 -7.27 4.16 1.12
C TYR A 78 -6.97 5.00 2.36
N GLY A 79 -7.91 5.87 2.70
CA GLY A 79 -7.70 6.83 3.78
C GLY A 79 -8.76 7.92 3.79
N PRO A 80 -8.75 8.81 4.79
CA PRO A 80 -9.58 10.01 4.80
C PRO A 80 -9.33 10.92 3.59
N GLU A 81 -10.18 11.90 3.38
CA GLU A 81 -9.93 13.00 2.46
C GLU A 81 -8.65 13.75 2.82
N SER A 82 -7.97 14.31 1.81
CA SER A 82 -6.73 15.10 1.99
C SER A 82 -5.60 14.40 2.76
N SER A 83 -5.62 13.06 2.82
CA SER A 83 -4.59 12.26 3.50
C SER A 83 -3.33 12.00 2.66
N GLY A 84 -3.34 12.35 1.36
CA GLY A 84 -2.21 12.12 0.45
C GLY A 84 -2.31 10.88 -0.46
N LYS A 85 -3.51 10.30 -0.61
CA LYS A 85 -3.75 9.11 -1.45
C LYS A 85 -3.36 9.34 -2.93
N THR A 86 -3.92 10.38 -3.54
CA THR A 86 -3.64 10.76 -4.93
C THR A 86 -2.18 11.17 -5.10
N THR A 87 -1.59 11.87 -4.12
CA THR A 87 -0.15 12.19 -4.11
C THR A 87 0.71 10.92 -4.19
N LEU A 88 0.46 9.91 -3.35
CA LEU A 88 1.19 8.63 -3.41
C LEU A 88 1.03 7.92 -4.76
N ALA A 89 -0.18 7.96 -5.34
CA ALA A 89 -0.43 7.35 -6.64
C ALA A 89 0.27 8.10 -7.79
N LEU A 90 0.32 9.43 -7.75
CA LEU A 90 1.08 10.25 -8.70
C LEU A 90 2.58 10.03 -8.57
N HIS A 91 3.10 9.80 -7.35
CA HIS A 91 4.50 9.37 -7.17
C HIS A 91 4.76 7.99 -7.80
N ALA A 92 3.84 7.04 -7.69
CA ALA A 92 3.97 5.75 -8.38
C ALA A 92 4.02 5.91 -9.92
N ILE A 93 3.22 6.84 -10.47
CA ILE A 93 3.25 7.18 -11.91
C ILE A 93 4.59 7.83 -12.29
N SER A 94 5.02 8.83 -11.52
CA SER A 94 6.30 9.54 -11.72
C SER A 94 7.48 8.55 -11.73
N GLU A 95 7.55 7.64 -10.76
CA GLU A 95 8.57 6.59 -10.72
C GLU A 95 8.46 5.59 -11.88
N THR A 96 7.24 5.23 -12.29
CA THR A 96 7.03 4.39 -13.48
C THR A 96 7.62 5.06 -14.74
N GLN A 97 7.35 6.34 -14.95
CA GLN A 97 7.83 7.08 -16.11
C GLN A 97 9.35 7.29 -16.07
N LYS A 98 9.94 7.54 -14.89
CA LYS A 98 11.40 7.62 -14.72
C LYS A 98 12.11 6.32 -15.09
N MET A 99 11.46 5.18 -14.89
CA MET A 99 11.95 3.86 -15.32
C MET A 99 11.71 3.58 -16.81
N GLY A 100 11.18 4.55 -17.57
CA GLY A 100 10.83 4.40 -18.99
C GLY A 100 9.54 3.62 -19.24
N GLY A 101 8.73 3.38 -18.20
CA GLY A 101 7.46 2.68 -18.31
C GLY A 101 6.30 3.59 -18.69
N ILE A 102 5.19 2.97 -19.14
CA ILE A 102 3.99 3.69 -19.57
C ILE A 102 2.94 3.64 -18.46
N ALA A 103 2.34 4.80 -18.15
CA ALA A 103 1.35 4.94 -17.10
C ALA A 103 0.01 5.49 -17.61
N ALA A 104 -1.07 5.11 -16.94
CA ALA A 104 -2.40 5.66 -17.17
C ALA A 104 -3.09 6.06 -15.84
N PHE A 105 -3.94 7.09 -15.91
CA PHE A 105 -4.75 7.58 -14.81
C PHE A 105 -6.23 7.61 -15.22
N ILE A 106 -7.05 6.86 -14.50
CA ILE A 106 -8.50 6.83 -14.66
C ILE A 106 -9.10 7.75 -13.60
N ASP A 107 -9.43 8.97 -14.00
CA ASP A 107 -9.94 10.05 -13.15
C ASP A 107 -11.47 10.00 -13.12
N ALA A 108 -12.02 9.10 -12.31
CA ALA A 108 -13.45 9.01 -12.06
C ALA A 108 -13.95 10.10 -11.10
N GLU A 109 -13.06 10.72 -10.29
CA GLU A 109 -13.41 11.87 -9.44
C GLU A 109 -13.41 13.21 -10.20
N HIS A 110 -12.94 13.25 -11.46
CA HIS A 110 -12.79 14.46 -12.27
C HIS A 110 -12.00 15.57 -11.55
N ALA A 111 -10.97 15.18 -10.78
CA ALA A 111 -10.26 16.04 -9.84
C ALA A 111 -8.74 16.09 -10.08
N LEU A 112 -8.24 15.47 -11.15
CA LEU A 112 -6.82 15.48 -11.47
C LEU A 112 -6.36 16.88 -11.92
N ASP A 113 -5.40 17.46 -11.20
CA ASP A 113 -4.72 18.71 -11.56
C ASP A 113 -3.39 18.41 -12.30
N PRO A 114 -3.27 18.73 -13.60
CA PRO A 114 -2.04 18.54 -14.37
C PRO A 114 -0.84 19.34 -13.84
N VAL A 115 -1.07 20.54 -13.30
CA VAL A 115 0.00 21.39 -12.75
C VAL A 115 0.58 20.75 -11.50
N TYR A 116 -0.29 20.28 -10.61
CA TYR A 116 0.14 19.53 -9.43
C TYR A 116 0.87 18.24 -9.83
N ALA A 117 0.34 17.45 -10.76
CA ALA A 117 1.00 16.23 -11.23
C ALA A 117 2.40 16.50 -11.78
N LYS A 118 2.55 17.55 -12.62
CA LYS A 118 3.86 17.96 -13.16
C LYS A 118 4.85 18.33 -12.07
N ASN A 119 4.41 19.04 -11.03
CA ASN A 119 5.29 19.40 -9.91
C ASN A 119 5.74 18.17 -9.08
N LEU A 120 4.97 17.08 -9.12
CA LEU A 120 5.34 15.79 -8.52
C LEU A 120 6.28 14.96 -9.43
N GLY A 121 6.69 15.51 -10.57
CA GLY A 121 7.60 14.86 -11.52
C GLY A 121 6.91 13.95 -12.53
N VAL A 122 5.58 13.98 -12.62
CA VAL A 122 4.84 13.28 -13.67
C VAL A 122 5.10 13.97 -15.01
N ASN A 123 5.51 13.21 -16.01
CA ASN A 123 5.49 13.66 -17.39
C ASN A 123 4.05 13.66 -17.91
N VAL A 124 3.40 14.81 -17.81
CA VAL A 124 1.98 14.98 -18.17
C VAL A 124 1.72 14.82 -19.68
N ASP A 125 2.73 15.08 -20.52
CA ASP A 125 2.59 14.97 -21.98
C ASP A 125 2.48 13.50 -22.43
N GLU A 126 3.05 12.58 -21.64
CA GLU A 126 3.08 11.14 -21.90
C GLU A 126 2.17 10.33 -20.95
N LEU A 127 1.37 11.01 -20.12
CA LEU A 127 0.42 10.35 -19.22
C LEU A 127 -0.92 10.12 -19.94
N TRP A 128 -1.34 8.86 -20.06
CA TRP A 128 -2.66 8.52 -20.56
C TRP A 128 -3.72 8.83 -19.51
N VAL A 129 -4.69 9.70 -19.82
CA VAL A 129 -5.77 10.05 -18.89
C VAL A 129 -7.12 9.66 -19.49
N SER A 130 -8.00 9.11 -18.66
CA SER A 130 -9.39 8.85 -19.01
C SER A 130 -10.31 9.39 -17.93
N GLN A 131 -11.36 10.10 -18.33
CA GLN A 131 -12.44 10.57 -17.47
C GLN A 131 -13.73 9.85 -17.88
N PRO A 132 -14.02 8.67 -17.30
CA PRO A 132 -15.15 7.84 -17.69
C PRO A 132 -16.47 8.38 -17.10
N ASP A 133 -17.56 8.19 -17.84
CA ASP A 133 -18.92 8.53 -17.43
C ASP A 133 -19.50 7.50 -16.44
N THR A 134 -19.12 6.21 -16.54
CA THR A 134 -19.65 5.16 -15.65
C THR A 134 -18.57 4.22 -15.11
N GLY A 135 -18.87 3.56 -13.99
CA GLY A 135 -17.97 2.58 -13.38
C GLY A 135 -17.67 1.38 -14.29
N GLU A 136 -18.64 0.92 -15.08
CA GLU A 136 -18.43 -0.13 -16.09
C GLU A 136 -17.42 0.32 -17.14
N GLN A 137 -17.62 1.51 -17.72
CA GLN A 137 -16.74 2.05 -18.75
C GLN A 137 -15.31 2.21 -18.21
N ALA A 138 -15.15 2.74 -16.99
CA ALA A 138 -13.86 2.86 -16.33
C ALA A 138 -13.13 1.51 -16.25
N LEU A 139 -13.82 0.46 -15.80
CA LEU A 139 -13.22 -0.87 -15.62
C LEU A 139 -12.98 -1.60 -16.96
N GLU A 140 -13.79 -1.33 -17.99
CA GLU A 140 -13.56 -1.82 -19.36
C GLU A 140 -12.34 -1.16 -20.02
N ILE A 141 -12.13 0.13 -19.79
CA ILE A 141 -10.92 0.85 -20.21
C ILE A 141 -9.70 0.23 -19.52
N VAL A 142 -9.76 0.03 -18.20
CA VAL A 142 -8.67 -0.64 -17.45
C VAL A 142 -8.42 -2.05 -18.01
N GLU A 143 -9.46 -2.84 -18.27
CA GLU A 143 -9.29 -4.18 -18.85
C GLU A 143 -8.59 -4.14 -20.21
N SER A 144 -8.99 -3.21 -21.08
CA SER A 144 -8.41 -3.04 -22.42
C SER A 144 -6.94 -2.61 -22.34
N LEU A 145 -6.62 -1.65 -21.49
CA LEU A 145 -5.26 -1.17 -21.25
C LEU A 145 -4.36 -2.29 -20.70
N VAL A 146 -4.83 -3.06 -19.72
CA VAL A 146 -4.07 -4.20 -19.18
C VAL A 146 -3.85 -5.28 -20.24
N ARG A 147 -4.87 -5.60 -21.05
CA ARG A 147 -4.77 -6.62 -22.11
C ARG A 147 -3.86 -6.21 -23.27
N SER A 148 -3.66 -4.92 -23.51
CA SER A 148 -2.70 -4.44 -24.50
C SER A 148 -1.27 -4.90 -24.20
N GLY A 149 -0.95 -5.16 -22.92
CA GLY A 149 0.40 -5.50 -22.46
C GLY A 149 1.38 -4.33 -22.45
N ALA A 150 0.93 -3.11 -22.82
CA ALA A 150 1.80 -1.94 -22.94
C ALA A 150 1.91 -1.10 -21.66
N MET A 151 0.97 -1.25 -20.71
CA MET A 151 0.95 -0.43 -19.49
C MET A 151 1.76 -1.06 -18.36
N ASP A 152 2.61 -0.25 -17.71
CA ASP A 152 3.35 -0.64 -16.50
C ASP A 152 2.61 -0.28 -15.22
N CYS A 153 1.90 0.86 -15.21
CA CYS A 153 1.13 1.33 -14.06
C CYS A 153 -0.22 1.92 -14.49
N ILE A 154 -1.30 1.55 -13.81
CA ILE A 154 -2.61 2.15 -13.99
C ILE A 154 -3.14 2.56 -12.62
N VAL A 155 -3.57 3.81 -12.49
CA VAL A 155 -4.22 4.33 -11.29
C VAL A 155 -5.70 4.55 -11.57
N VAL A 156 -6.57 4.17 -10.64
CA VAL A 156 -8.01 4.46 -10.68
C VAL A 156 -8.37 5.32 -9.47
N ASP A 157 -8.72 6.58 -9.72
CA ASP A 157 -9.11 7.57 -8.71
C ASP A 157 -10.58 7.99 -8.90
N SER A 158 -11.54 7.49 -8.14
CA SER A 158 -11.42 6.49 -7.07
C SER A 158 -12.52 5.43 -7.18
N VAL A 159 -12.37 4.34 -6.43
CA VAL A 159 -13.38 3.28 -6.35
C VAL A 159 -14.75 3.82 -5.91
N ALA A 160 -14.77 4.86 -5.09
CA ALA A 160 -16.02 5.45 -4.63
C ALA A 160 -16.80 6.12 -5.76
N ALA A 161 -16.10 6.64 -6.77
CA ALA A 161 -16.68 7.29 -7.95
C ALA A 161 -16.97 6.34 -9.12
N LEU A 162 -16.72 5.03 -8.96
CA LEU A 162 -17.09 4.02 -9.96
C LEU A 162 -18.60 3.73 -9.88
N THR A 163 -19.42 4.72 -10.20
CA THR A 163 -20.88 4.65 -10.11
C THR A 163 -21.43 3.83 -11.28
N PRO A 164 -22.19 2.75 -11.03
CA PRO A 164 -22.78 1.95 -12.09
C PRO A 164 -23.74 2.76 -12.96
N ARG A 165 -23.83 2.44 -14.26
CA ARG A 165 -24.73 3.13 -15.20
C ARG A 165 -26.17 3.24 -14.72
N ALA A 166 -26.73 2.14 -14.19
CA ALA A 166 -28.10 2.12 -13.70
C ALA A 166 -28.34 3.09 -12.52
N GLU A 167 -27.31 3.37 -11.73
CA GLU A 167 -27.40 4.35 -10.63
C GLU A 167 -27.31 5.79 -11.15
N ILE A 168 -26.57 6.03 -12.24
CA ILE A 168 -26.48 7.36 -12.89
C ILE A 168 -27.75 7.70 -13.66
N GLU A 169 -28.33 6.73 -14.37
CA GLU A 169 -29.55 6.90 -15.16
C GLU A 169 -30.84 6.86 -14.31
N GLY A 170 -30.75 6.34 -13.07
CA GLY A 170 -31.86 6.26 -12.13
C GLY A 170 -32.22 7.60 -11.47
N GLU A 171 -33.33 7.63 -10.74
CA GLU A 171 -33.75 8.82 -10.02
C GLU A 171 -33.11 8.90 -8.62
N MET A 172 -32.98 10.12 -8.09
CA MET A 172 -32.50 10.33 -6.72
C MET A 172 -33.45 9.68 -5.72
N GLY A 173 -32.95 8.67 -5.00
CA GLY A 173 -33.73 7.89 -4.03
C GLY A 173 -33.99 6.44 -4.46
N ASP A 174 -33.68 6.10 -5.71
CA ASP A 174 -33.77 4.72 -6.18
C ASP A 174 -32.80 3.80 -5.44
N SER A 175 -33.29 2.61 -5.08
CA SER A 175 -32.51 1.65 -4.29
C SER A 175 -31.67 0.74 -5.19
N HIS A 176 -30.39 1.06 -5.31
CA HIS A 176 -29.42 0.26 -6.08
C HIS A 176 -28.50 -0.56 -5.16
N VAL A 177 -29.09 -1.49 -4.39
CA VAL A 177 -28.36 -2.22 -3.34
C VAL A 177 -27.22 -3.08 -3.92
N GLY A 178 -25.98 -2.71 -3.61
CA GLY A 178 -24.80 -3.54 -3.84
C GLY A 178 -24.34 -3.65 -5.29
N LEU A 179 -24.85 -2.81 -6.20
CA LEU A 179 -24.54 -2.86 -7.62
C LEU A 179 -23.04 -2.64 -7.87
N GLN A 180 -22.45 -1.60 -7.25
CA GLN A 180 -21.02 -1.33 -7.32
C GLN A 180 -20.16 -2.48 -6.79
N ALA A 181 -20.58 -3.13 -5.69
CA ALA A 181 -19.84 -4.27 -5.13
C ALA A 181 -19.82 -5.48 -6.08
N ARG A 182 -20.92 -5.72 -6.80
CA ARG A 182 -21.01 -6.77 -7.83
C ARG A 182 -20.15 -6.45 -9.04
N LEU A 183 -20.18 -5.20 -9.51
CA LEU A 183 -19.33 -4.70 -10.59
C LEU A 183 -17.85 -4.91 -10.28
N MET A 184 -17.39 -4.44 -9.11
CA MET A 184 -16.00 -4.63 -8.66
C MET A 184 -15.61 -6.10 -8.57
N SER A 185 -16.49 -6.96 -8.05
CA SER A 185 -16.25 -8.40 -7.95
C SER A 185 -16.08 -9.06 -9.32
N GLN A 186 -16.87 -8.65 -10.31
CA GLN A 186 -16.78 -9.16 -11.67
C GLN A 186 -15.51 -8.67 -12.37
N ALA A 187 -15.22 -7.37 -12.29
CA ALA A 187 -14.05 -6.77 -12.93
C ALA A 187 -12.74 -7.34 -12.38
N LEU A 188 -12.56 -7.38 -11.05
CA LEU A 188 -11.33 -7.90 -10.43
C LEU A 188 -11.09 -9.39 -10.77
N ARG A 189 -12.16 -10.18 -10.92
CA ARG A 189 -12.05 -11.58 -11.35
C ARG A 189 -11.46 -11.71 -12.76
N LYS A 190 -11.83 -10.81 -13.68
CA LYS A 190 -11.27 -10.76 -15.04
C LYS A 190 -9.84 -10.20 -15.06
N LEU A 191 -9.61 -9.11 -14.32
CA LEU A 191 -8.35 -8.35 -14.34
C LEU A 191 -7.18 -9.13 -13.74
N THR A 192 -7.38 -9.90 -12.65
CA THR A 192 -6.28 -10.53 -11.91
C THR A 192 -5.39 -11.41 -12.79
N GLY A 193 -6.00 -12.21 -13.67
CA GLY A 193 -5.25 -13.07 -14.60
C GLY A 193 -4.54 -12.29 -15.70
N ALA A 194 -5.12 -11.18 -16.17
CA ALA A 194 -4.53 -10.33 -17.19
C ALA A 194 -3.33 -9.53 -16.64
N LEU A 195 -3.47 -8.94 -15.45
CA LEU A 195 -2.42 -8.19 -14.76
C LEU A 195 -1.16 -9.03 -14.56
N SER A 196 -1.30 -10.28 -14.10
CA SER A 196 -0.15 -11.15 -13.88
C SER A 196 0.65 -11.44 -15.15
N LYS A 197 0.00 -11.41 -16.33
CA LYS A 197 0.63 -11.64 -17.62
C LYS A 197 1.23 -10.36 -18.21
N SER A 198 0.52 -9.24 -18.09
CA SER A 198 0.95 -7.95 -18.61
C SER A 198 2.00 -7.26 -17.75
N LYS A 199 2.21 -7.71 -16.50
CA LYS A 199 3.07 -7.06 -15.52
C LYS A 199 2.65 -5.62 -15.19
N THR A 200 1.38 -5.26 -15.43
CA THR A 200 0.84 -3.96 -15.05
C THR A 200 0.55 -3.90 -13.55
N CYS A 201 1.04 -2.87 -12.85
CA CYS A 201 0.61 -2.54 -11.50
C CYS A 201 -0.72 -1.77 -11.55
N LEU A 202 -1.77 -2.28 -10.91
CA LEU A 202 -3.08 -1.61 -10.86
C LEU A 202 -3.33 -1.07 -9.46
N ILE A 203 -3.34 0.25 -9.32
CA ILE A 203 -3.56 0.96 -8.05
C ILE A 203 -4.99 1.49 -8.03
N PHE A 204 -5.76 1.10 -7.03
CA PHE A 204 -7.06 1.70 -6.74
C PHE A 204 -6.92 2.68 -5.57
N ILE A 205 -7.38 3.91 -5.76
CA ILE A 205 -7.61 4.83 -4.66
C ILE A 205 -9.02 4.58 -4.12
N ASN A 206 -9.15 4.61 -2.80
CA ASN A 206 -10.43 4.39 -2.14
C ASN A 206 -10.62 5.32 -0.94
N GLN A 207 -11.87 5.52 -0.58
CA GLN A 207 -12.26 6.36 0.54
C GLN A 207 -12.69 5.49 1.73
N ILE A 208 -12.59 6.07 2.93
CA ILE A 208 -13.15 5.46 4.13
C ILE A 208 -14.65 5.83 4.23
N ARG A 209 -15.46 4.86 4.65
CA ARG A 209 -16.85 5.01 5.06
C ARG A 209 -17.04 4.36 6.43
N MET A 210 -18.08 4.75 7.15
CA MET A 210 -18.44 4.13 8.42
C MET A 210 -19.55 3.10 8.23
N LYS A 211 -19.38 1.90 8.79
CA LYS A 211 -20.43 0.89 8.85
C LYS A 211 -21.38 1.22 10.00
N ILE A 212 -22.63 1.52 9.66
CA ILE A 212 -23.69 1.78 10.63
C ILE A 212 -23.97 0.49 11.44
N GLY A 213 -24.18 0.62 12.76
CA GLY A 213 -24.56 -0.48 13.64
C GLY A 213 -23.40 -1.29 14.25
N VAL A 214 -22.15 -0.88 14.06
CA VAL A 214 -20.99 -1.50 14.74
C VAL A 214 -20.77 -0.84 16.11
N MET A 215 -21.16 -1.55 17.18
CA MET A 215 -20.97 -1.08 18.57
C MET A 215 -19.61 -1.46 19.19
N PHE A 216 -18.87 -2.39 18.56
CA PHE A 216 -17.57 -2.87 19.05
C PHE A 216 -16.61 -3.11 17.88
N GLY A 217 -15.35 -2.69 18.04
CA GLY A 217 -14.31 -2.80 17.00
C GLY A 217 -14.15 -1.55 16.13
N ASN A 218 -13.45 -1.67 14.99
CA ASN A 218 -13.26 -0.58 14.05
C ASN A 218 -14.49 -0.48 13.11
N PRO A 219 -15.26 0.63 13.11
CA PRO A 219 -16.42 0.80 12.23
C PRO A 219 -16.03 1.17 10.79
N GLU A 220 -14.76 1.45 10.50
CA GLU A 220 -14.32 1.88 9.17
C GLU A 220 -14.37 0.74 8.15
N THR A 221 -14.87 1.07 6.97
CA THR A 221 -14.91 0.21 5.78
C THR A 221 -14.50 1.01 4.55
N THR A 222 -14.23 0.32 3.45
CA THR A 222 -13.93 0.92 2.15
C THR A 222 -15.08 0.69 1.17
N THR A 223 -15.22 1.57 0.16
CA THR A 223 -16.26 1.48 -0.87
C THR A 223 -15.97 0.34 -1.87
N GLY A 224 -16.97 -0.08 -2.66
CA GLY A 224 -16.82 -1.13 -3.68
C GLY A 224 -16.93 -2.58 -3.16
N GLY A 225 -17.45 -2.77 -1.94
CA GLY A 225 -17.61 -4.08 -1.32
C GLY A 225 -16.29 -4.73 -0.88
N LEU A 226 -16.29 -6.05 -0.68
CA LEU A 226 -15.13 -6.76 -0.13
C LEU A 226 -14.14 -7.29 -1.19
N ALA A 227 -14.51 -7.27 -2.47
CA ALA A 227 -13.71 -7.88 -3.53
C ALA A 227 -12.29 -7.30 -3.57
N LEU A 228 -12.16 -5.97 -3.60
CA LEU A 228 -10.86 -5.30 -3.64
C LEU A 228 -9.99 -5.70 -2.44
N LYS A 229 -10.56 -5.77 -1.24
CA LYS A 229 -9.85 -6.24 -0.04
C LYS A 229 -9.26 -7.64 -0.22
N PHE A 230 -9.89 -8.56 -0.96
CA PHE A 230 -9.37 -9.91 -1.20
C PHE A 230 -8.36 -9.97 -2.34
N TYR A 231 -8.65 -9.30 -3.46
CA TYR A 231 -7.81 -9.32 -4.66
C TYR A 231 -6.52 -8.52 -4.48
N SER A 232 -6.54 -7.40 -3.76
CA SER A 232 -5.34 -6.59 -3.50
C SER A 232 -4.23 -7.41 -2.87
N THR A 233 -3.04 -7.33 -3.47
CA THR A 233 -1.80 -7.90 -2.92
C THR A 233 -1.29 -7.03 -1.79
N ILE A 234 -1.36 -5.71 -1.97
CA ILE A 234 -1.00 -4.71 -0.97
C ILE A 234 -2.20 -3.81 -0.70
N ARG A 235 -2.45 -3.51 0.58
CA ARG A 235 -3.39 -2.47 0.99
C ARG A 235 -2.66 -1.48 1.89
N LEU A 236 -2.77 -0.20 1.56
CA LEU A 236 -2.16 0.91 2.27
C LEU A 236 -3.24 1.79 2.87
N GLU A 237 -3.15 2.00 4.18
CA GLU A 237 -3.97 2.98 4.89
C GLU A 237 -3.13 4.25 5.08
N VAL A 238 -3.61 5.36 4.53
CA VAL A 238 -2.92 6.65 4.57
C VAL A 238 -3.68 7.58 5.51
N ARG A 239 -2.97 8.20 6.46
CA ARG A 239 -3.53 9.21 7.37
C ARG A 239 -2.59 10.37 7.55
N LYS A 240 -3.16 11.57 7.63
CA LYS A 240 -2.45 12.75 8.16
C LYS A 240 -2.19 12.54 9.66
N VAL A 241 -0.97 12.83 10.10
CA VAL A 241 -0.57 12.79 11.52
C VAL A 241 -0.56 14.21 12.07
N GLU A 242 0.21 15.09 11.45
CA GLU A 242 0.38 16.49 11.88
C GLU A 242 0.60 17.40 10.67
N SER A 243 0.36 18.69 10.86
CA SER A 243 0.70 19.74 9.88
C SER A 243 2.16 20.17 10.10
N ILE A 244 2.87 20.44 9.02
CA ILE A 244 4.23 20.99 9.04
C ILE A 244 4.11 22.49 8.77
N SER A 245 4.63 23.34 9.66
CA SER A 245 4.56 24.81 9.50
C SER A 245 5.92 25.50 9.68
N HIS A 246 6.11 26.59 8.95
CA HIS A 246 7.23 27.53 9.13
C HIS A 246 6.73 28.80 9.84
N GLY A 247 6.35 28.65 11.12
CA GLY A 247 5.75 29.72 11.92
C GLY A 247 4.33 29.39 12.37
N GLN A 248 3.61 30.39 12.89
CA GLN A 248 2.25 30.19 13.42
C GLN A 248 1.20 30.01 12.31
N ASP A 249 1.36 30.67 11.16
CA ASP A 249 0.30 30.74 10.14
C ASP A 249 0.66 30.13 8.76
N ASP A 250 1.91 29.68 8.56
CA ASP A 250 2.36 29.16 7.27
C ASP A 250 2.49 27.63 7.29
N VAL A 251 1.41 26.93 6.98
CA VAL A 251 1.39 25.46 6.85
C VAL A 251 1.91 25.07 5.47
N VAL A 252 3.11 24.50 5.45
CA VAL A 252 3.85 24.17 4.21
C VAL A 252 3.72 22.69 3.81
N GLY A 253 3.14 21.86 4.67
CA GLY A 253 2.94 20.45 4.38
C GLY A 253 2.23 19.69 5.48
N ASN A 254 2.18 18.37 5.32
CA ASN A 254 1.64 17.43 6.29
C ASN A 254 2.62 16.28 6.50
N LYS A 255 2.82 15.87 7.74
CA LYS A 255 3.39 14.56 8.01
C LYS A 255 2.30 13.51 7.87
N ILE A 256 2.52 12.53 7.01
CA ILE A 256 1.58 11.44 6.76
C ILE A 256 2.15 10.12 7.28
N ARG A 257 1.26 9.23 7.69
CA ARG A 257 1.56 7.86 8.08
C ARG A 257 0.87 6.91 7.12
N VAL A 258 1.67 6.07 6.48
CA VAL A 258 1.22 5.00 5.60
C VAL A 258 1.40 3.67 6.33
N LYS A 259 0.30 2.95 6.57
CA LYS A 259 0.31 1.63 7.20
C LYS A 259 0.01 0.55 6.17
N VAL A 260 0.88 -0.45 6.09
CA VAL A 260 0.69 -1.62 5.22
C VAL A 260 -0.27 -2.59 5.91
N VAL A 261 -1.58 -2.41 5.73
CA VAL A 261 -2.59 -3.23 6.42
C VAL A 261 -2.75 -4.63 5.82
N LYS A 262 -2.26 -4.83 4.59
CA LYS A 262 -2.20 -6.13 3.93
C LYS A 262 -0.98 -6.17 3.03
N ASN A 263 -0.25 -7.28 3.07
CA ASN A 263 0.86 -7.57 2.18
C ASN A 263 0.92 -9.08 1.95
N LYS A 264 0.83 -9.53 0.69
CA LYS A 264 0.91 -10.96 0.32
C LYS A 264 2.33 -11.39 -0.10
N ILE A 265 3.27 -10.46 -0.22
CA ILE A 265 4.62 -10.71 -0.76
C ILE A 265 5.74 -10.39 0.23
N ALA A 266 5.46 -9.61 1.27
CA ALA A 266 6.34 -9.38 2.41
C ALA A 266 5.54 -9.34 3.72
N PRO A 267 6.20 -9.30 4.89
CA PRO A 267 5.52 -9.15 6.17
C PRO A 267 4.62 -7.90 6.23
N PRO A 268 3.33 -8.02 6.58
CA PRO A 268 2.41 -6.88 6.71
C PRO A 268 2.62 -6.10 8.02
N PHE A 269 1.81 -5.04 8.19
CA PHE A 269 1.67 -4.21 9.40
C PHE A 269 2.83 -3.27 9.73
N ARG A 270 3.82 -3.19 8.85
CA ARG A 270 4.81 -2.11 8.85
C ARG A 270 4.15 -0.76 8.58
N LYS A 271 4.81 0.30 9.03
CA LYS A 271 4.37 1.69 8.88
C LYS A 271 5.55 2.52 8.38
N ALA A 272 5.25 3.50 7.52
CA ALA A 272 6.18 4.54 7.13
C ALA A 272 5.57 5.89 7.51
N GLU A 273 6.40 6.78 8.03
CA GLU A 273 6.05 8.20 8.21
C GLU A 273 6.90 9.02 7.26
N MET A 274 6.28 9.98 6.60
CA MET A 274 6.95 10.80 5.59
C MET A 274 6.31 12.18 5.53
N ASP A 275 7.11 13.15 5.11
CA ASP A 275 6.67 14.52 4.93
C ASP A 275 6.12 14.71 3.52
N LEU A 276 4.86 15.14 3.44
CA LEU A 276 4.18 15.54 2.22
C LEU A 276 4.17 17.07 2.17
N MET A 277 5.01 17.64 1.34
CA MET A 277 5.15 19.08 1.15
C MET A 277 4.16 19.58 0.09
N PHE A 278 3.45 20.67 0.36
CA PHE A 278 2.49 21.20 -0.60
C PHE A 278 3.20 21.68 -1.88
N GLY A 279 2.62 21.36 -3.03
CA GLY A 279 3.19 21.66 -4.34
C GLY A 279 4.43 20.85 -4.73
N LYS A 280 5.10 20.12 -3.81
CA LYS A 280 6.29 19.29 -4.11
C LYS A 280 6.04 17.78 -3.97
N GLY A 281 5.01 17.39 -3.21
CA GLY A 281 4.71 15.99 -2.93
C GLY A 281 5.57 15.42 -1.80
N ILE A 282 5.90 14.13 -1.89
CA ILE A 282 6.66 13.43 -0.84
C ILE A 282 8.12 13.90 -0.87
N SER A 283 8.65 14.28 0.29
CA SER A 283 10.07 14.64 0.42
C SER A 283 10.94 13.38 0.37
N ALA A 284 11.54 13.13 -0.79
CA ALA A 284 12.50 12.04 -0.98
C ALA A 284 13.78 12.25 -0.14
N SER A 285 14.30 13.48 -0.13
CA SER A 285 15.45 13.90 0.69
C SER A 285 15.18 13.73 2.19
N GLY A 286 14.00 14.13 2.67
CA GLY A 286 13.58 13.94 4.06
C GLY A 286 13.43 12.47 4.42
N SER A 287 12.77 11.69 3.56
CA SER A 287 12.64 10.24 3.75
C SER A 287 14.00 9.55 3.81
N LEU A 288 14.94 9.95 2.94
CA LEU A 288 16.29 9.40 2.90
C LEU A 288 17.08 9.75 4.14
N LEU A 289 17.04 11.01 4.59
CA LEU A 289 17.74 11.45 5.80
C LEU A 289 17.27 10.66 7.03
N ASP A 290 15.95 10.51 7.19
CA ASP A 290 15.37 9.77 8.31
C ASP A 290 15.75 8.28 8.24
N ALA A 291 15.70 7.68 7.05
CA ALA A 291 16.14 6.29 6.84
C ALA A 291 17.64 6.12 7.11
N ALA A 292 18.48 7.06 6.68
CA ALA A 292 19.93 7.02 6.86
C ALA A 292 20.32 7.11 8.34
N VAL A 293 19.63 7.95 9.12
CA VAL A 293 19.83 8.03 10.57
C VAL A 293 19.36 6.76 11.27
N GLN A 294 18.19 6.21 10.90
CA GLN A 294 17.67 4.97 11.48
C GLN A 294 18.59 3.76 11.24
N ASN A 295 19.30 3.74 10.11
CA ASN A 295 20.21 2.65 9.73
C ASN A 295 21.69 2.97 10.04
N GLY A 296 21.99 4.07 10.74
CA GLY A 296 23.35 4.42 11.15
C GLY A 296 24.29 4.84 10.02
N VAL A 297 23.76 5.19 8.83
CA VAL A 297 24.54 5.70 7.69
C VAL A 297 24.87 7.18 7.90
N VAL A 298 23.97 7.94 8.50
CA VAL A 298 24.17 9.34 8.91
C VAL A 298 24.13 9.42 10.43
N GLU A 299 25.15 10.04 11.01
CA GLU A 299 25.25 10.25 12.45
C GLU A 299 24.52 11.53 12.87
N LYS A 300 23.73 11.45 13.94
CA LYS A 300 23.06 12.60 14.56
C LYS A 300 23.63 12.87 15.95
N ALA A 301 24.37 13.98 16.09
CA ALA A 301 24.93 14.45 17.35
C ALA A 301 24.20 15.73 17.80
N GLY A 302 23.22 15.58 18.69
CA GLY A 302 22.34 16.68 19.09
C GLY A 302 21.50 17.18 17.92
N SER A 303 21.72 18.42 17.50
CA SER A 303 21.09 19.01 16.31
C SER A 303 21.91 18.85 15.03
N TRP A 304 23.15 18.36 15.11
CA TRP A 304 24.03 18.22 13.94
C TRP A 304 23.89 16.85 13.27
N PHE A 305 23.89 16.85 11.94
CA PHE A 305 23.91 15.66 11.10
C PHE A 305 25.26 15.58 10.39
N SER A 306 25.87 14.39 10.39
CA SER A 306 27.17 14.14 9.77
C SER A 306 27.15 12.86 8.93
N TYR A 307 27.82 12.90 7.79
CA TYR A 307 28.05 11.74 6.92
C TYR A 307 29.54 11.47 6.85
N GLY A 308 29.98 10.34 7.43
CA GLY A 308 31.40 10.08 7.62
C GLY A 308 32.08 11.17 8.47
N LYS A 309 33.02 11.92 7.88
CA LYS A 309 33.71 13.03 8.56
C LYS A 309 33.11 14.41 8.24
N GLU A 310 32.18 14.46 7.31
CA GLU A 310 31.61 15.72 6.81
C GLU A 310 30.34 16.08 7.59
N ARG A 311 30.21 17.34 7.99
CA ARG A 311 28.98 17.85 8.60
C ARG A 311 28.04 18.32 7.50
N ILE A 312 26.93 17.60 7.33
CA ILE A 312 25.96 17.87 6.26
C ILE A 312 24.91 18.93 6.65
N GLY A 313 24.74 19.21 7.94
CA GLY A 313 23.86 20.31 8.36
C GLY A 313 23.54 20.35 9.85
N GLN A 314 23.13 21.52 10.33
CA GLN A 314 22.54 21.72 11.66
C GLN A 314 21.02 21.81 11.53
N GLY A 315 20.31 20.83 12.10
CA GLY A 315 18.86 20.67 11.94
C GLY A 315 18.51 19.87 10.69
N ALA A 316 17.33 19.22 10.72
CA ALA A 316 16.88 18.35 9.64
C ALA A 316 16.72 19.10 8.31
N GLU A 317 16.22 20.34 8.36
CA GLU A 317 15.97 21.14 7.16
C GLU A 317 17.27 21.49 6.40
N ASN A 318 18.31 21.92 7.13
CA ASN A 318 19.60 22.23 6.50
C ASN A 318 20.26 20.99 5.91
N ALA A 319 20.14 19.83 6.59
CA ALA A 319 20.64 18.57 6.07
C ALA A 319 19.88 18.12 4.80
N ARG A 320 18.56 18.33 4.72
CA ARG A 320 17.77 18.07 3.51
C ARG A 320 18.23 18.95 2.35
N THR A 321 18.35 20.26 2.58
CA THR A 321 18.85 21.21 1.57
C THR A 321 20.24 20.83 1.07
N PHE A 322 21.12 20.36 1.97
CA PHE A 322 22.44 19.86 1.56
C PHE A 322 22.34 18.64 0.65
N LEU A 323 21.49 17.66 0.96
CA LEU A 323 21.31 16.47 0.12
C LEU A 323 20.75 16.84 -1.26
N GLU A 324 19.78 17.75 -1.32
CA GLU A 324 19.19 18.25 -2.56
C GLU A 324 20.22 19.01 -3.42
N ALA A 325 21.13 19.76 -2.79
CA ALA A 325 22.21 20.46 -3.46
C ALA A 325 23.35 19.53 -3.92
N ASN A 326 23.44 18.30 -3.39
CA ASN A 326 24.52 17.35 -3.68
C ASN A 326 23.99 15.98 -4.15
N PRO A 327 23.42 15.88 -5.37
CA PRO A 327 22.86 14.62 -5.90
C PRO A 327 23.80 13.41 -5.88
N PRO A 328 25.13 13.53 -6.14
CA PRO A 328 26.04 12.39 -6.04
C PRO A 328 26.12 11.80 -4.63
N VAL A 329 26.16 12.66 -3.60
CA VAL A 329 26.19 12.25 -2.19
C VAL A 329 24.85 11.63 -1.79
N MET A 330 23.74 12.23 -2.23
CA MET A 330 22.41 11.70 -2.00
C MET A 330 22.26 10.27 -2.57
N ALA A 331 22.72 10.04 -3.81
CA ALA A 331 22.69 8.72 -4.45
C ALA A 331 23.59 7.70 -3.74
N GLU A 332 24.77 8.12 -3.26
CA GLU A 332 25.66 7.25 -2.47
C GLU A 332 25.00 6.81 -1.15
N ILE A 333 24.41 7.77 -0.42
CA ILE A 333 23.69 7.48 0.84
C ILE A 333 22.49 6.57 0.56
N GLU A 334 21.71 6.84 -0.49
CA GLU A 334 20.58 6.00 -0.88
C GLU A 334 21.02 4.56 -1.19
N ALA A 335 22.11 4.38 -1.94
CA ALA A 335 22.63 3.05 -2.25
C ALA A 335 23.02 2.27 -0.98
N LYS A 336 23.73 2.91 -0.04
CA LYS A 336 24.12 2.28 1.25
C LYS A 336 22.90 1.92 2.09
N VAL A 337 21.91 2.82 2.18
CA VAL A 337 20.68 2.56 2.94
C VAL A 337 19.87 1.44 2.28
N ARG A 338 19.73 1.43 0.95
CA ARG A 338 19.03 0.35 0.22
C ARG A 338 19.72 -1.00 0.40
N GLU A 339 21.06 -1.06 0.43
CA GLU A 339 21.80 -2.29 0.66
C GLU A 339 21.55 -2.87 2.06
N ILE A 340 21.45 -2.02 3.09
CA ILE A 340 21.11 -2.43 4.46
C ILE A 340 19.66 -2.92 4.56
N ILE A 341 18.72 -2.22 3.92
CA ILE A 341 17.27 -2.53 4.00
C ILE A 341 16.91 -3.76 3.15
N PHE A 342 17.56 -3.92 1.99
CA PHE A 342 17.31 -4.99 1.02
C PHE A 342 18.60 -5.80 0.74
N PRO A 343 19.07 -6.60 1.71
CA PRO A 343 20.28 -7.39 1.53
C PRO A 343 20.11 -8.39 0.40
N LYS A 344 21.08 -8.46 -0.52
CA LYS A 344 21.07 -9.44 -1.61
C LYS A 344 21.24 -10.84 -1.01
N PRO A 345 20.46 -11.84 -1.44
CA PRO A 345 20.66 -13.21 -0.99
C PRO A 345 22.06 -13.68 -1.44
N GLY A 346 22.99 -13.82 -0.48
CA GLY A 346 24.38 -14.22 -0.71
C GLY A 346 25.45 -13.27 -0.19
N SER A 347 25.12 -12.04 0.23
CA SER A 347 26.06 -11.20 0.98
C SER A 347 26.04 -11.64 2.45
N GLY A 348 27.05 -12.40 2.87
CA GLY A 348 27.20 -12.85 4.25
C GLY A 348 27.31 -11.67 5.22
N ALA A 349 26.20 -11.31 5.84
CA ALA A 349 26.14 -10.59 7.10
C ALA A 349 25.22 -11.42 8.00
N GLY A 350 25.84 -12.04 9.01
CA GLY A 350 25.17 -12.94 9.94
C GLY A 350 24.03 -12.27 10.69
N ASP A 351 23.15 -13.11 11.21
CA ASP A 351 22.05 -12.79 12.12
C ASP A 351 22.38 -11.59 13.02
N ALA A 352 21.83 -10.43 12.67
CA ALA A 352 21.66 -9.32 13.58
C ALA A 352 20.19 -9.29 14.02
N PRO A 353 19.92 -9.17 15.32
CA PRO A 353 18.63 -9.50 15.91
C PRO A 353 17.56 -8.53 15.44
N ALA A 354 16.37 -9.07 15.20
CA ALA A 354 15.15 -8.29 15.04
C ALA A 354 15.08 -7.23 16.15
N ALA A 355 15.31 -5.97 15.79
CA ALA A 355 15.19 -4.85 16.70
C ALA A 355 13.78 -4.87 17.28
N ALA A 356 13.74 -4.94 18.61
CA ALA A 356 12.54 -5.12 19.40
C ALA A 356 11.45 -4.10 19.00
N ALA A 357 10.26 -4.62 18.72
CA ALA A 357 9.05 -3.83 18.82
C ALA A 357 9.02 -3.12 20.19
N PRO A 358 8.60 -1.85 20.28
CA PRO A 358 8.43 -1.24 21.58
C PRO A 358 7.44 -2.09 22.39
N ALA A 359 7.90 -2.56 23.55
CA ALA A 359 7.12 -3.35 24.47
C ALA A 359 5.79 -2.63 24.74
N THR A 360 4.70 -3.30 24.36
CA THR A 360 3.37 -2.95 24.84
C THR A 360 3.40 -2.92 26.36
N ALA A 361 3.06 -1.77 26.94
CA ALA A 361 2.80 -1.64 28.37
C ALA A 361 1.84 -2.75 28.83
N PRO A 362 2.03 -3.34 30.02
CA PRO A 362 1.17 -4.40 30.49
C PRO A 362 -0.27 -3.89 30.57
N ALA A 363 -1.19 -4.68 29.99
CA ALA A 363 -2.62 -4.47 30.12
C ALA A 363 -2.98 -4.29 31.59
N ALA A 364 -3.54 -3.12 31.91
CA ALA A 364 -4.20 -2.92 33.19
C ALA A 364 -5.29 -3.98 33.34
N GLY A 365 -5.21 -4.76 34.42
CA GLY A 365 -6.24 -5.73 34.79
C GLY A 365 -7.61 -5.07 34.96
N PRO A 366 -8.69 -5.87 35.04
CA PRO A 366 -10.06 -5.36 34.98
C PRO A 366 -10.31 -4.33 36.09
N ILE A 367 -10.65 -3.10 35.70
CA ILE A 367 -11.12 -2.08 36.62
C ILE A 367 -12.47 -2.57 37.17
N ARG A 368 -12.45 -2.99 38.43
CA ARG A 368 -13.65 -3.26 39.23
C ARG A 368 -14.39 -1.93 39.37
N ALA A 369 -15.58 -1.83 38.77
CA ALA A 369 -16.44 -0.67 38.88
C ALA A 369 -16.70 -0.35 40.37
N LYS A 370 -16.37 0.87 40.80
CA LYS A 370 -16.85 1.41 42.08
C LYS A 370 -18.35 1.67 41.95
N PRO A 371 -19.18 1.33 42.97
CA PRO A 371 -20.60 1.66 42.94
C PRO A 371 -20.79 3.18 42.95
N ALA A 372 -21.78 3.65 42.18
CA ALA A 372 -22.21 5.05 42.20
C ALA A 372 -22.71 5.46 43.60
N PRO A 373 -22.46 6.70 44.06
CA PRO A 373 -23.06 7.20 45.29
C PRO A 373 -24.57 7.40 45.09
N GLN A 374 -25.35 6.86 46.02
CA GLN A 374 -26.80 7.04 46.11
C GLN A 374 -27.16 8.51 46.31
N PRO A 375 -28.25 9.02 45.72
CA PRO A 375 -28.72 10.37 46.01
C PRO A 375 -29.26 10.44 47.44
N ALA A 376 -28.73 11.41 48.21
CA ALA A 376 -29.20 11.73 49.55
C ALA A 376 -30.67 12.15 49.49
N GLY A 377 -31.52 11.43 50.23
CA GLY A 377 -32.91 11.80 50.44
C GLY A 377 -33.00 13.16 51.12
N LYS A 378 -33.73 14.09 50.49
CA LYS A 378 -34.25 15.26 51.19
C LYS A 378 -35.57 14.85 51.83
N ALA A 379 -35.59 14.97 53.16
CA ALA A 379 -36.78 14.88 53.99
C ALA A 379 -37.82 15.90 53.52
N ILE A 380 -39.06 15.42 53.44
CA ILE A 380 -40.26 16.22 53.26
C ILE A 380 -40.66 16.62 54.69
N GLU A 381 -40.46 17.88 55.06
CA GLU A 381 -41.12 18.47 56.24
C GLU A 381 -42.26 19.35 55.72
N GLU A 382 -43.46 19.02 56.18
CA GLU A 382 -44.67 19.83 56.07
C GLU A 382 -44.43 21.19 56.74
N GLY A 383 -44.82 22.27 56.05
CA GLY A 383 -44.71 23.62 56.57
C GLY A 383 -45.59 24.57 55.77
N ASP A 384 -46.74 24.87 56.36
CA ASP A 384 -47.75 25.84 55.96
C ASP A 384 -47.23 27.14 55.35
N GLY A 385 -48.00 27.65 54.38
CA GLY A 385 -48.48 29.03 54.49
C GLY A 385 -47.90 30.06 53.54
N LYS A 386 -48.81 30.51 52.65
CA LYS A 386 -49.13 31.92 52.36
C LYS A 386 -48.30 32.70 51.34
N ASP A 387 -49.06 33.23 50.37
CA ASP A 387 -49.08 34.62 49.90
C ASP A 387 -47.79 35.10 49.18
N GLU A 388 -47.78 35.88 48.12
CA GLU A 388 -48.75 36.66 47.36
C GLU A 388 -47.92 37.31 46.21
N PHE A 389 -48.61 37.67 45.11
CA PHE A 389 -48.20 38.53 43.98
C PHE A 389 -47.21 38.01 42.91
#